data_AF-A0A821M7R9-F1
#
_entry.id   AF-A0A821M7R9-F1
#
_cell.length_a   1.000
_cell.length_b   1.000
_cell.length_c   1.000
_cell.angle_alpha   90.00
_cell.angle_beta   90.00
_cell.angle_gamma   90.00
#
_symmetry.space_group_name_H-M   'P 1'
#
loop_
_entity.id
_entity.type
_entity.pdbx_description
1 polymer ?
#
loop_
_entity_poly.entity_id
_entity_poly.type
_entity_poly.pdbx_seq_one_letter_code
_entity_poly.pdbx_strand_id
1 'polypeptide(L)'
;MSTEEYRIFRSLVISLVLATDMANHASLIERMSTYFFFKETNITTTATDSKTLLQTLLHAADISNAAKPWPIYIQSTEKVVEEFFIQGDLEKVYYDDNQPTFDREKTDVVQLQIGFITHIVCPTVSGYLNNLNGS
;
A
#
# COMPACT_ATOMS: atom_id res chain seq x y z
N MET A 1 -26.12 13.55 10.35
CA MET A 1 -25.50 13.54 9.01
C MET A 1 -26.61 13.73 7.98
N SER A 2 -26.52 14.78 7.18
CA SER A 2 -27.46 15.04 6.09
C SER A 2 -27.25 14.06 4.92
N THR A 3 -28.23 13.95 4.02
CA THR A 3 -28.10 13.12 2.81
C THR A 3 -26.91 13.55 1.95
N GLU A 4 -26.61 14.85 1.92
CA GLU A 4 -25.48 15.39 1.14
C GLU A 4 -24.14 15.06 1.80
N GLU A 5 -24.02 15.24 3.11
CA GLU A 5 -22.83 14.84 3.87
C GLU A 5 -22.54 13.35 3.71
N TYR A 6 -23.59 12.50 3.73
CA TYR A 6 -23.44 11.07 3.51
C TYR A 6 -22.89 10.74 2.12
N ARG A 7 -23.36 11.42 1.07
CA ARG A 7 -22.88 11.19 -0.31
C ARG A 7 -21.41 11.56 -0.46
N ILE A 8 -21.01 12.69 0.10
CA ILE A 8 -19.61 13.15 0.10
C ILE A 8 -18.74 12.14 0.84
N PHE A 9 -19.16 11.75 2.05
CA PHE A 9 -18.44 10.76 2.86
C PHE A 9 -18.31 9.42 2.13
N ARG A 10 -19.40 8.89 1.57
CA ARG A 10 -19.38 7.62 0.81
C ARG A 10 -18.45 7.70 -0.39
N SER A 11 -18.47 8.81 -1.14
CA SER A 11 -17.58 9.00 -2.28
C SER A 11 -16.10 9.00 -1.85
N LEU A 12 -15.80 9.67 -0.73
CA LEU A 12 -14.47 9.68 -0.14
C LEU A 12 -14.04 8.26 0.26
N VAL A 13 -14.85 7.53 1.02
CA VAL A 13 -14.53 6.16 1.48
C VAL A 13 -14.28 5.22 0.29
N ILE A 14 -15.12 5.25 -0.74
CA ILE A 14 -14.91 4.44 -1.96
C ILE A 14 -13.55 4.76 -2.58
N SER A 15 -13.22 6.05 -2.69
CA SER A 15 -11.94 6.46 -3.26
C SER A 15 -10.73 6.09 -2.40
N LEU A 16 -10.90 5.96 -1.09
CA LEU A 16 -9.86 5.54 -0.16
C LEU A 16 -9.63 4.03 -0.26
N VAL A 17 -10.69 3.22 -0.31
CA VAL A 17 -10.60 1.76 -0.50
C VAL A 17 -9.96 1.42 -1.84
N LEU A 18 -10.33 2.12 -2.93
CA LEU A 18 -9.69 1.90 -4.23
C LEU A 18 -8.19 2.27 -4.24
N ALA A 19 -7.76 3.15 -3.33
CA ALA A 19 -6.36 3.53 -3.22
C ALA A 19 -5.51 2.51 -2.44
N THR A 20 -6.08 1.49 -1.80
CA THR A 20 -5.29 0.42 -1.17
C THR A 20 -4.89 -0.67 -2.16
N ASP A 21 -5.42 -0.64 -3.38
CA ASP A 21 -5.05 -1.58 -4.44
C ASP A 21 -3.58 -1.39 -4.86
N MET A 22 -2.79 -2.45 -4.70
CA MET A 22 -1.37 -2.48 -5.04
C MET A 22 -1.09 -2.25 -6.53
N ALA A 23 -2.05 -2.50 -7.44
CA ALA A 23 -1.93 -2.14 -8.85
C ALA A 23 -1.76 -0.62 -9.05
N ASN A 24 -2.29 0.20 -8.12
CA ASN A 24 -2.19 1.65 -8.14
C ASN A 24 -1.00 2.20 -7.33
N HIS A 25 -0.20 1.35 -6.70
CA HIS A 25 0.88 1.75 -5.79
C HIS A 25 1.83 2.78 -6.44
N ALA A 26 2.36 2.48 -7.64
CA ALA A 26 3.29 3.36 -8.32
C ALA A 26 2.69 4.75 -8.60
N SER A 27 1.45 4.80 -9.07
CA SER A 27 0.73 6.06 -9.33
C SER A 27 0.50 6.85 -8.04
N LEU A 28 0.19 6.18 -6.92
CA LEU A 28 0.01 6.84 -5.63
C LEU A 28 1.31 7.45 -5.10
N ILE A 29 2.45 6.77 -5.25
CA ILE A 29 3.76 7.28 -4.84
C ILE A 29 4.18 8.49 -5.69
N GLU A 30 3.92 8.48 -6.99
CA GLU A 30 4.17 9.63 -7.87
C GLU A 30 3.31 10.84 -7.47
N ARG A 31 2.02 10.62 -7.21
CA ARG A 31 1.08 11.66 -6.77
C ARG A 31 1.48 12.24 -5.42
N MET A 32 1.92 11.41 -4.49
CA MET A 32 2.45 11.83 -3.19
C MET A 32 3.67 12.74 -3.36
N SER A 33 4.64 12.32 -4.18
CA SER A 33 5.86 13.10 -4.45
C SER A 33 5.53 14.46 -5.08
N THR A 34 4.61 14.46 -6.04
CA THR A 34 4.11 15.67 -6.69
C THR A 34 3.42 16.61 -5.70
N TYR A 35 2.57 16.07 -4.82
CA TYR A 35 1.90 16.85 -3.78
C TYR A 35 2.90 17.56 -2.86
N PHE A 36 3.92 16.85 -2.37
CA PHE A 36 4.91 17.45 -1.48
C PHE A 36 5.79 18.48 -2.18
N PHE A 37 6.19 18.24 -3.43
CA PHE A 37 6.91 19.23 -4.24
C PHE A 37 6.15 20.55 -4.37
N PHE A 38 4.85 20.50 -4.68
CA PHE A 38 4.05 21.72 -4.79
C PHE A 38 3.78 22.40 -3.44
N LYS A 39 3.68 21.62 -2.35
CA LYS A 39 3.55 22.15 -1.00
C LYS A 39 4.78 22.98 -0.59
N GLU A 40 5.99 22.55 -0.92
CA GLU A 40 7.21 23.34 -0.68
C GLU A 40 7.20 24.68 -1.42
N THR A 41 6.51 24.76 -2.57
CA THR A 41 6.40 25.99 -3.37
C THR A 41 5.29 26.96 -2.92
N ASN A 42 4.65 26.74 -1.76
CA ASN A 42 3.57 27.57 -1.18
C ASN A 42 2.34 27.78 -2.09
N ILE A 43 2.04 26.84 -2.98
CA ILE A 43 0.78 26.84 -3.73
C ILE A 43 -0.32 26.34 -2.79
N THR A 44 -1.38 27.13 -2.61
CA THR A 44 -2.47 26.90 -1.64
C THR A 44 -3.05 25.48 -1.74
N THR A 45 -3.17 24.79 -0.60
CA THR A 45 -3.78 23.46 -0.49
C THR A 45 -5.28 23.51 -0.77
N THR A 46 -5.73 22.73 -1.74
CA THR A 46 -7.12 22.54 -2.16
C THR A 46 -7.75 21.30 -1.51
N ALA A 47 -9.07 21.13 -1.63
CA ALA A 47 -9.75 19.90 -1.17
C ALA A 47 -9.25 18.62 -1.89
N THR A 48 -8.77 18.75 -3.13
CA THR A 48 -8.15 17.67 -3.91
C THR A 48 -6.84 17.19 -3.28
N ASP A 49 -6.11 18.11 -2.65
CA ASP A 49 -4.86 17.82 -1.97
C ASP A 49 -5.08 17.03 -0.68
N SER A 50 -6.12 17.38 0.09
CA SER A 50 -6.52 16.61 1.27
C SER A 50 -6.92 15.18 0.94
N LYS A 51 -7.64 14.96 -0.17
CA LYS A 51 -8.03 13.62 -0.62
C LYS A 51 -6.82 12.78 -1.02
N THR A 52 -5.89 13.35 -1.80
CA THR A 52 -4.67 12.63 -2.22
C THR A 52 -3.83 12.23 -1.02
N LEU A 53 -3.65 13.14 -0.06
CA LEU A 53 -2.94 12.84 1.19
C LEU A 53 -3.60 11.71 1.98
N LEU A 54 -4.94 11.71 2.12
CA LEU A 54 -5.65 10.62 2.80
C LEU A 54 -5.49 9.28 2.10
N GLN A 55 -5.56 9.26 0.75
CA GLN A 55 -5.36 8.05 -0.04
C GLN A 55 -3.96 7.47 0.15
N THR A 56 -2.94 8.32 0.05
CA THR A 56 -1.55 7.88 0.18
C THR A 56 -1.24 7.47 1.62
N LEU A 57 -1.84 8.11 2.62
CA LEU A 57 -1.64 7.78 4.04
C LEU A 57 -2.30 6.44 4.39
N LEU A 58 -3.53 6.21 3.90
CA LEU A 58 -4.21 4.94 4.11
C LEU A 58 -3.45 3.79 3.42
N HIS A 59 -2.99 4.01 2.18
CA HIS A 59 -2.17 3.03 1.47
C HIS A 59 -0.88 2.70 2.22
N ALA A 60 -0.16 3.71 2.70
CA ALA A 60 1.05 3.51 3.50
C ALA A 60 0.76 2.77 4.82
N ALA A 61 -0.41 3.00 5.44
CA ALA A 61 -0.83 2.28 6.63
C ALA A 61 -1.08 0.79 6.32
N ASP A 62 -1.69 0.48 5.18
CA ASP A 62 -1.99 -0.89 4.72
C ASP A 62 -0.71 -1.73 4.56
N ILE A 63 0.34 -1.14 3.97
CA ILE A 63 1.64 -1.81 3.76
C ILE A 63 2.62 -1.63 4.93
N SER A 64 2.20 -1.05 6.06
CA SER A 64 3.10 -0.65 7.16
C SER A 64 3.64 -1.81 8.00
N ASN A 65 3.23 -3.06 7.74
CA ASN A 65 3.62 -4.23 8.53
C ASN A 65 5.14 -4.39 8.66
N ALA A 66 5.88 -4.14 7.58
CA ALA A 66 7.35 -4.26 7.61
C ALA A 66 8.06 -3.09 8.32
N ALA A 67 7.34 -2.04 8.68
CA ALA A 67 7.84 -0.95 9.53
C ALA A 67 7.53 -1.17 11.02
N LYS A 68 6.86 -2.26 11.39
CA LYS A 68 6.56 -2.61 12.80
C LYS A 68 7.74 -3.30 13.47
N PRO A 69 7.82 -3.31 14.82
CA PRO A 69 8.79 -4.10 15.55
C PRO A 69 8.79 -5.58 15.10
N TRP A 70 9.98 -6.19 15.13
CA TRP A 70 10.22 -7.54 14.61
C TRP A 70 9.17 -8.59 15.02
N PRO A 71 8.75 -8.72 16.29
CA PRO A 71 7.76 -9.73 16.68
C PRO A 71 6.40 -9.55 16.02
N ILE A 72 6.01 -8.30 15.70
CA ILE A 72 4.74 -7.98 15.02
C ILE A 72 4.88 -8.25 13.53
N TYR A 73 6.01 -7.82 12.94
CA TYR A 73 6.27 -8.02 11.53
C TYR A 73 6.30 -9.51 11.14
N ILE A 74 6.94 -10.35 11.95
CA ILE A 74 6.96 -11.81 11.72
C ILE A 74 5.54 -12.39 11.70
N GLN A 75 4.71 -12.05 12.69
CA GLN A 75 3.33 -12.55 12.73
C GLN A 75 2.49 -12.11 11.52
N SER A 76 2.67 -10.87 11.06
CA SER A 76 1.98 -10.40 9.85
C SER A 76 2.50 -11.11 8.60
N THR A 77 3.81 -11.35 8.51
CA THR A 77 4.44 -12.05 7.40
C THR A 77 3.95 -13.49 7.28
N GLU A 78 3.92 -14.23 8.39
CA GLU A 78 3.43 -15.60 8.43
C GLU A 78 1.99 -15.70 7.91
N LYS A 79 1.11 -14.77 8.32
CA LYS A 79 -0.29 -14.73 7.88
C LYS A 79 -0.43 -14.46 6.38
N VAL A 80 0.27 -13.44 5.87
CA VAL A 80 0.18 -13.05 4.45
C VAL A 80 0.78 -14.14 3.55
N VAL A 81 1.91 -14.72 3.96
CA VAL A 81 2.56 -15.79 3.19
C VAL A 81 1.69 -17.06 3.17
N GLU A 82 1.07 -17.43 4.29
CA GLU A 82 0.13 -18.56 4.29
C GLU A 82 -1.07 -18.29 3.39
N GLU A 83 -1.62 -17.08 3.38
CA GLU A 83 -2.70 -16.70 2.46
C GLU A 83 -2.29 -16.84 0.98
N PHE A 84 -1.09 -16.38 0.62
CA PHE A 84 -0.54 -16.55 -0.73
C PHE A 84 -0.38 -18.02 -1.12
N PHE A 85 0.06 -18.86 -0.19
CA PHE A 85 0.21 -20.28 -0.43
C PHE A 85 -1.13 -21.01 -0.57
N ILE A 86 -2.13 -20.65 0.25
CA ILE A 86 -3.49 -21.17 0.09
C ILE A 86 -4.04 -20.81 -1.28
N GLN A 87 -3.86 -19.56 -1.73
CA GLN A 87 -4.25 -19.15 -3.07
C GLN A 87 -3.52 -19.97 -4.14
N GLY A 88 -2.20 -20.14 -4.03
CA GLY A 88 -1.41 -20.92 -4.98
C GLY A 88 -1.82 -22.39 -5.04
N ASP A 89 -2.18 -23.00 -3.92
CA ASP A 89 -2.68 -24.38 -3.88
C ASP A 89 -4.03 -24.49 -4.59
N LEU A 90 -4.92 -23.52 -4.41
CA LEU A 90 -6.19 -23.45 -5.15
C LEU A 90 -5.92 -23.24 -6.65
N GLU A 91 -4.96 -22.40 -7.02
CA GLU A 91 -4.59 -22.17 -8.41
C GLU A 91 -4.14 -23.47 -9.10
N LYS A 92 -3.34 -24.32 -8.42
CA LYS A 92 -2.93 -25.64 -8.94
C LYS A 92 -4.12 -26.58 -9.17
N VAL A 93 -5.16 -26.48 -8.36
CA VAL A 93 -6.35 -27.35 -8.47
C VAL A 93 -7.28 -26.89 -9.59
N TYR A 94 -7.43 -25.58 -9.78
CA TYR A 94 -8.43 -25.01 -10.69
C TYR A 94 -7.87 -24.58 -12.05
N TYR A 95 -6.55 -24.40 -12.20
CA TYR A 95 -5.92 -23.99 -13.45
C TYR A 95 -4.97 -25.08 -13.98
N ASP A 96 -5.05 -25.34 -15.28
CA ASP A 96 -4.31 -26.41 -15.97
C ASP A 96 -2.80 -26.13 -16.09
N ASP A 97 -2.37 -24.90 -15.77
CA ASP A 97 -1.01 -24.41 -16.07
C ASP A 97 0.05 -24.85 -15.05
N ASN A 98 -0.32 -25.50 -13.94
CA ASN A 98 0.60 -26.01 -12.89
C ASN A 98 1.66 -24.99 -12.38
N GLN A 99 1.51 -23.71 -12.70
CA GLN A 99 2.39 -22.61 -12.33
C GLN A 99 1.57 -21.63 -11.49
N PRO A 100 1.42 -21.88 -10.19
CA PRO A 100 0.74 -20.93 -9.32
C PRO A 100 1.58 -19.65 -9.18
N THR A 101 0.90 -18.56 -8.87
CA THR A 101 1.51 -17.26 -8.55
C THR A 101 2.47 -17.38 -7.37
N PHE A 102 2.11 -18.18 -6.36
CA PHE A 102 2.94 -18.47 -5.20
C PHE A 102 2.97 -19.97 -4.91
N ASP A 103 4.16 -20.57 -4.90
CA ASP A 103 4.35 -22.01 -4.69
C ASP A 103 5.07 -22.25 -3.37
N ARG A 104 4.38 -22.81 -2.36
CA ARG A 104 4.96 -23.03 -1.02
C ARG A 104 6.23 -23.89 -1.01
N GLU A 105 6.47 -24.68 -2.06
CA GLU A 105 7.67 -25.51 -2.20
C GLU A 105 8.85 -24.76 -2.83
N LYS A 106 8.60 -23.63 -3.52
CA LYS A 106 9.62 -22.91 -4.31
C LYS A 106 9.83 -21.46 -3.89
N THR A 107 8.86 -20.86 -3.21
CA THR A 107 8.93 -19.45 -2.81
C THR A 107 9.95 -19.26 -1.69
N ASP A 108 11.00 -18.49 -1.97
CA ASP A 108 11.90 -17.97 -0.95
C ASP A 108 11.24 -16.79 -0.23
N VAL A 109 10.68 -17.06 0.95
CA VAL A 109 9.98 -16.07 1.77
C VAL A 109 10.91 -14.94 2.21
N VAL A 110 12.18 -15.22 2.46
CA VAL A 110 13.15 -14.21 2.90
C VAL A 110 13.41 -13.23 1.76
N GLN A 111 13.66 -13.72 0.54
CA GLN A 111 13.84 -12.85 -0.62
C GLN A 111 12.57 -12.08 -0.98
N LEU A 112 11.40 -12.71 -0.87
CA LEU A 112 10.12 -12.04 -1.05
C LEU A 112 9.97 -10.83 -0.10
N GLN A 113 10.28 -11.02 1.18
CA GLN A 113 10.21 -9.97 2.19
C GLN A 113 11.28 -8.88 2.00
N ILE A 114 12.52 -9.25 1.66
CA ILE A 114 13.57 -8.28 1.29
C ILE A 114 13.11 -7.43 0.10
N GLY A 115 12.53 -8.06 -0.92
CA GLY A 115 11.98 -7.40 -2.10
C GLY A 115 10.86 -6.43 -1.74
N PHE A 116 9.90 -6.87 -0.92
CA PHE A 116 8.79 -6.04 -0.45
C PHE A 116 9.27 -4.82 0.34
N ILE A 117 10.20 -5.00 1.28
CA ILE A 117 10.78 -3.90 2.05
C ILE A 117 11.49 -2.91 1.12
N THR A 118 12.38 -3.43 0.27
CA THR A 118 13.29 -2.60 -0.53
C THR A 118 12.55 -1.78 -1.58
N HIS A 119 11.55 -2.37 -2.25
CA HIS A 119 10.93 -1.77 -3.43
C HIS A 119 9.56 -1.15 -3.14
N ILE A 120 8.89 -1.52 -2.05
CA ILE A 120 7.52 -1.06 -1.74
C ILE A 120 7.52 -0.21 -0.47
N VAL A 121 7.95 -0.77 0.66
CA VAL A 121 7.82 -0.11 1.97
C VAL A 121 8.81 1.04 2.12
N CYS A 122 10.10 0.82 1.86
CA CYS A 122 11.14 1.84 2.03
C CYS A 122 10.89 3.09 1.17
N PRO A 123 10.58 3.00 -0.14
CA PRO A 123 10.27 4.18 -0.94
C PRO A 123 9.04 4.94 -0.43
N THR A 124 8.01 4.22 0.01
CA THR A 124 6.79 4.83 0.56
C THR A 124 7.09 5.62 1.84
N VAL A 125 7.74 4.99 2.81
CA VAL A 125 8.03 5.61 4.12
C VAL A 125 9.03 6.76 3.96
N SER A 126 10.10 6.56 3.16
CA SER A 126 11.10 7.61 2.92
C SER A 126 10.47 8.82 2.22
N GLY A 127 9.56 8.58 1.28
CA GLY A 127 8.77 9.63 0.64
C GLY A 127 7.98 10.47 1.65
N TYR A 128 7.48 9.90 2.75
CA TYR A 128 6.88 10.71 3.81
C TYR A 128 7.89 11.43 4.69
N LEU A 129 8.93 10.73 5.16
CA LEU A 129 9.88 11.28 6.13
C LEU A 129 10.68 12.45 5.56
N ASN A 130 11.14 12.34 4.31
CA ASN A 130 11.90 13.40 3.66
C ASN A 130 11.08 14.69 3.51
N ASN A 131 9.77 14.55 3.29
CA ASN A 131 8.87 15.67 3.07
C ASN A 131 8.22 16.21 4.36
N LEU A 132 8.34 15.51 5.50
CA LEU A 132 7.87 15.96 6.81
C LEU A 132 8.96 16.69 7.60
N ASN A 133 10.23 16.28 7.44
CA ASN A 133 11.33 16.85 8.22
C ASN A 133 11.87 18.17 7.66
N GLY A 134 11.47 18.55 6.44
CA GLY A 134 12.09 19.68 5.73
C GLY A 134 13.53 19.33 5.37
N SER A 135 13.92 19.65 4.13
CA SER A 135 15.33 19.63 3.74
C SER A 135 16.13 20.67 4.52
#